data_AF-A0A743EK03-F1
#
_entry.id   AF-A0A743EK03-F1
#
_cell.length_a   1.000
_cell.length_b   1.000
_cell.length_c   1.000
_cell.angle_alpha   90.00
_cell.angle_beta   90.00
_cell.angle_gamma   90.00
#
_symmetry.space_group_name_H-M   'P 1'
#
loop_
_entity.id
_entity.type
_entity.pdbx_description
1 polymer ?
#
loop_
_entity_poly.entity_id
_entity_poly.type
_entity_poly.pdbx_seq_one_letter_code
_entity_poly.pdbx_strand_id
1 'polypeptide(L)'
;MTKNKKENNFINSKLDWFTINETLDISTCLTNSNINRGDIYRYALSNKIILSIYFQSPIILRRASKKHNKMKLTSIPNTLLERLCFLDSTSFINNNSFITCSEGKYITPKENIIDTSLNGHEYVSVQHLLAHSLEFPPPVKGKYSANYGISVLICGEIFQAFEKTTWQQRISQQLMKLPEPLSQEIRQLLSGISPQHLYAQEYFPLYDLPPDACFVIRRTELDKLLKQYTSAPVSTRTSSALARLFWLACWHNESIRSLIGHPYKLLPIFEQWASEEGITDNFSAETIKAALERGSPFTNAHRQ
;
A
#
# COMPACT_ATOMS: atom_id res chain seq x y z
N MET A 1 -4.41 -33.94 1.11
CA MET A 1 -4.52 -33.67 2.57
C MET A 1 -3.64 -32.51 3.07
N THR A 2 -2.84 -31.83 2.24
CA THR A 2 -1.86 -30.80 2.66
C THR A 2 -2.33 -29.35 2.55
N LYS A 3 -3.37 -29.05 1.74
CA LYS A 3 -3.87 -27.68 1.50
C LYS A 3 -4.64 -27.13 2.71
N ASN A 4 -5.64 -27.88 3.20
CA ASN A 4 -6.48 -27.48 4.35
C ASN A 4 -5.70 -27.33 5.68
N LYS A 5 -4.56 -28.01 5.83
CA LYS A 5 -3.75 -27.94 7.06
C LYS A 5 -2.90 -26.67 7.12
N LYS A 6 -2.46 -26.14 5.97
CA LYS A 6 -1.80 -24.84 5.86
C LYS A 6 -2.80 -23.69 6.02
N GLU A 7 -3.99 -23.80 5.41
CA GLU A 7 -5.09 -22.83 5.52
C GLU A 7 -5.48 -22.57 6.98
N ASN A 8 -5.68 -23.63 7.78
CA ASN A 8 -6.07 -23.49 9.20
C ASN A 8 -4.98 -22.90 10.11
N ASN A 9 -3.69 -23.02 9.74
CA ASN A 9 -2.60 -22.53 10.58
C ASN A 9 -2.40 -21.01 10.46
N PHE A 10 -2.60 -20.42 9.28
CA PHE A 10 -2.42 -18.98 9.08
C PHE A 10 -3.60 -18.16 9.60
N ILE A 11 -4.83 -18.68 9.43
CA ILE A 11 -6.05 -18.05 9.95
C ILE A 11 -6.01 -17.99 11.49
N ASN A 12 -5.45 -19.02 12.13
CA ASN A 12 -5.26 -19.09 13.58
C ASN A 12 -3.93 -18.48 14.08
N SER A 13 -3.07 -17.98 13.19
CA SER A 13 -1.80 -17.37 13.60
C SER A 13 -2.10 -16.04 14.31
N LYS A 14 -1.62 -15.90 15.57
CA LYS A 14 -1.66 -14.65 16.35
C LYS A 14 -0.57 -13.67 15.90
N LEU A 15 -0.21 -13.68 14.62
CA LEU A 15 0.81 -12.79 14.08
C LEU A 15 0.18 -11.43 13.79
N ASP A 16 0.83 -10.37 14.27
CA ASP A 16 0.35 -9.00 14.13
C ASP A 16 0.74 -8.36 12.79
N TRP A 17 1.64 -9.01 12.03
CA TRP A 17 2.15 -8.52 10.76
C TRP A 17 2.66 -9.68 9.88
N PHE A 18 2.74 -9.42 8.58
CA PHE A 18 3.09 -10.40 7.55
C PHE A 18 4.01 -9.75 6.50
N THR A 19 4.95 -10.51 5.97
CA THR A 19 5.68 -10.14 4.76
C THR A 19 4.75 -10.07 3.56
N ILE A 20 5.20 -9.42 2.48
CA ILE A 20 4.44 -9.37 1.22
C ILE A 20 4.13 -10.78 0.70
N ASN A 21 5.05 -11.74 0.82
CA ASN A 21 4.83 -13.12 0.38
C ASN A 21 3.78 -13.84 1.22
N GLU A 22 3.89 -13.75 2.54
CA GLU A 22 2.89 -14.34 3.44
C GLU A 22 1.50 -13.75 3.20
N THR A 23 1.44 -12.44 2.93
CA THR A 23 0.17 -11.76 2.58
C THR A 23 -0.45 -12.38 1.32
N LEU A 24 0.34 -12.70 0.30
CA LEU A 24 -0.14 -13.34 -0.93
C LEU A 24 -0.62 -14.77 -0.68
N ASP A 25 0.14 -15.55 0.10
CA ASP A 25 -0.22 -16.91 0.47
C ASP A 25 -1.55 -16.94 1.23
N ILE A 26 -1.71 -16.05 2.21
CA ILE A 26 -2.94 -15.91 3.00
C ILE A 26 -4.11 -15.46 2.12
N SER A 27 -3.89 -14.46 1.26
CA SER A 27 -4.94 -13.94 0.39
C SER A 27 -5.42 -14.98 -0.62
N THR A 28 -4.52 -15.77 -1.19
CA THR A 28 -4.86 -16.87 -2.11
C THR A 28 -5.63 -17.98 -1.40
N CYS A 29 -5.34 -18.22 -0.11
CA CYS A 29 -6.10 -19.19 0.69
C CYS A 29 -7.51 -18.68 1.03
N LEU A 30 -7.65 -17.39 1.32
CA LEU A 30 -8.90 -16.80 1.83
C LEU A 30 -9.83 -16.27 0.74
N THR A 31 -9.29 -15.94 -0.43
CA THR A 31 -10.06 -15.40 -1.54
C THR A 31 -9.91 -16.29 -2.75
N ASN A 32 -11.00 -16.51 -3.49
CA ASN A 32 -10.95 -17.18 -4.81
C ASN A 32 -10.27 -16.30 -5.89
N SER A 33 -9.56 -15.24 -5.49
CA SER A 33 -8.92 -14.26 -6.35
C SER A 33 -7.41 -14.28 -6.13
N ASN A 34 -6.65 -14.28 -7.22
CA ASN A 34 -5.19 -14.19 -7.16
C ASN A 34 -4.78 -12.73 -6.98
N ILE A 35 -4.60 -12.29 -5.74
CA ILE A 35 -3.89 -11.04 -5.45
C ILE A 35 -2.42 -11.23 -5.84
N ASN A 36 -1.85 -10.29 -6.58
CA ASN A 36 -0.41 -10.29 -6.88
C ASN A 36 0.33 -9.16 -6.14
N ARG A 37 1.67 -9.16 -6.19
CA ARG A 37 2.52 -8.13 -5.56
C ARG A 37 2.18 -6.71 -6.05
N GLY A 38 1.96 -6.56 -7.35
CA GLY A 38 1.63 -5.28 -7.97
C GLY A 38 0.34 -4.70 -7.42
N ASP A 39 -0.65 -5.53 -7.13
CA ASP A 39 -1.91 -5.09 -6.52
C ASP A 39 -1.68 -4.51 -5.12
N ILE A 40 -0.90 -5.20 -4.29
CA ILE A 40 -0.52 -4.71 -2.96
C ILE A 40 0.14 -3.33 -3.06
N TYR A 41 1.14 -3.18 -3.92
CA TYR A 41 1.83 -1.90 -4.08
C TYR A 41 0.94 -0.82 -4.66
N ARG A 42 0.02 -1.14 -5.60
CA ARG A 42 -0.98 -0.19 -6.10
C ARG A 42 -1.92 0.28 -4.99
N TYR A 43 -2.40 -0.62 -4.15
CA TYR A 43 -3.25 -0.24 -3.02
C TYR A 43 -2.53 0.63 -2.01
N ALA A 44 -1.27 0.32 -1.72
CA ALA A 44 -0.43 1.14 -0.85
C ALA A 44 -0.23 2.55 -1.43
N LEU A 45 0.18 2.65 -2.70
CA LEU A 45 0.38 3.94 -3.39
C LEU A 45 -0.91 4.73 -3.59
N SER A 46 -2.07 4.05 -3.59
CA SER A 46 -3.41 4.65 -3.67
C SER A 46 -4.02 4.95 -2.30
N ASN A 47 -3.24 4.82 -1.21
CA ASN A 47 -3.68 5.02 0.18
C ASN A 47 -4.88 4.15 0.60
N LYS A 48 -5.06 2.99 -0.03
CA LYS A 48 -6.13 2.03 0.31
C LYS A 48 -5.74 1.08 1.44
N ILE A 49 -4.44 0.84 1.57
CA ILE A 49 -3.82 0.12 2.68
C ILE A 49 -2.57 0.88 3.12
N ILE A 50 -2.15 0.66 4.35
CA ILE A 50 -0.88 1.17 4.88
C ILE A 50 0.15 0.04 4.84
N LEU A 51 1.35 0.35 4.33
CA LEU A 51 2.52 -0.51 4.52
C LEU A 51 3.26 -0.06 5.78
N SER A 52 3.90 -1.01 6.44
CA SER A 52 4.84 -0.75 7.51
C SER A 52 6.24 -1.17 7.06
N ILE A 53 7.26 -0.57 7.65
CA ILE A 53 8.65 -0.96 7.43
C ILE A 53 9.10 -1.73 8.67
N TYR A 54 9.57 -2.95 8.46
CA TYR A 54 10.27 -3.72 9.48
C TYR A 54 11.75 -3.39 9.43
N PHE A 55 12.26 -2.74 10.48
CA PHE A 55 13.67 -2.44 10.68
C PHE A 55 14.31 -3.53 11.55
N GLN A 56 15.12 -4.41 10.96
CA GLN A 56 15.83 -5.44 11.72
C GLN A 56 16.90 -4.82 12.62
N SER A 57 17.68 -3.88 12.09
CA SER A 57 18.62 -3.08 12.87
C SER A 57 17.92 -1.90 13.57
N PRO A 58 18.39 -1.51 14.78
CA PRO A 58 17.88 -0.34 15.47
C PRO A 58 18.05 0.93 14.65
N ILE A 59 16.97 1.71 14.55
CA ILE A 59 16.98 3.04 13.96
C ILE A 59 16.74 4.11 15.02
N ILE A 60 17.12 5.34 14.70
CA ILE A 60 16.81 6.52 15.52
C ILE A 60 15.76 7.34 14.80
N LEU A 61 14.80 7.88 15.53
CA LEU A 61 13.74 8.70 14.99
C LEU A 61 13.78 10.11 15.58
N ARG A 62 13.40 11.08 14.75
CA ARG A 62 13.15 12.45 15.21
C ARG A 62 11.91 13.01 14.53
N ARG A 63 11.08 13.76 15.26
CA ARG A 63 9.80 14.26 14.73
C ARG A 63 10.07 15.24 13.59
N ALA A 64 9.40 15.05 12.46
CA ALA A 64 9.47 15.99 11.34
C ALA A 64 8.62 17.22 11.65
N SER A 65 9.19 18.41 11.47
CA SER A 65 8.48 19.67 11.65
C SER A 65 7.48 19.89 10.50
N LYS A 66 6.27 20.35 10.83
CA LYS A 66 5.22 20.66 9.86
C LYS A 66 4.86 22.14 9.92
N LYS A 67 4.53 22.72 8.76
CA LYS A 67 3.91 24.04 8.63
C LYS A 67 2.74 23.94 7.65
N HIS A 68 1.54 24.34 8.06
CA HIS A 68 0.31 24.19 7.26
C HIS A 68 0.11 22.78 6.69
N ASN A 69 0.32 21.75 7.52
CA ASN A 69 0.22 20.34 7.14
C ASN A 69 1.20 19.85 6.06
N LYS A 70 2.23 20.63 5.73
CA LYS A 70 3.35 20.24 4.85
C LYS A 70 4.64 20.11 5.67
N MET A 71 5.52 19.19 5.28
CA MET A 71 6.85 19.08 5.90
C MET A 71 7.62 20.38 5.68
N LYS A 72 8.22 20.90 6.75
CA LYS A 72 9.10 22.06 6.68
C LYS A 72 10.48 21.60 6.22
N LEU A 73 11.07 22.32 5.26
CA LEU A 73 12.45 22.12 4.84
C LEU A 73 13.35 23.18 5.49
N THR A 74 14.61 22.81 5.72
CA THR A 74 15.67 23.71 6.17
C THR A 74 16.90 23.55 5.29
N SER A 75 17.68 24.62 5.14
CA SER A 75 18.96 24.56 4.44
C SER A 75 20.06 24.13 5.41
N ILE A 76 20.97 23.26 4.96
CA ILE A 76 22.19 22.90 5.68
C ILE A 76 23.25 24.00 5.46
N PRO A 77 24.08 24.33 6.46
CA PRO A 77 25.17 25.27 6.28
C PRO A 77 26.14 24.85 5.15
N ASN A 78 26.83 25.83 4.57
CA ASN A 78 27.59 25.65 3.34
C ASN A 78 28.93 24.91 3.48
N THR A 79 29.22 24.22 4.60
CA THR A 79 30.48 23.48 4.69
C THR A 79 30.42 22.22 3.82
N LEU A 80 31.52 21.91 3.12
CA LEU A 80 31.62 20.73 2.25
C LEU A 80 31.33 19.44 3.04
N LEU A 81 31.86 19.36 4.27
CA LEU A 81 31.73 18.21 5.14
C LEU A 81 30.28 17.95 5.58
N GLU A 82 29.58 18.99 6.06
CA GLU A 82 28.18 18.85 6.46
C GLU A 82 27.31 18.51 5.27
N ARG A 83 27.53 19.17 4.13
CA ARG A 83 26.80 18.86 2.89
C ARG A 83 27.00 17.42 2.45
N LEU A 84 28.24 16.91 2.49
CA LEU A 84 28.53 15.53 2.13
C LEU A 84 27.81 14.53 3.04
N CYS A 85 27.77 14.80 4.35
CA CYS A 85 27.26 13.82 5.32
C CYS A 85 25.75 13.90 5.51
N PHE A 86 25.15 15.09 5.39
CA PHE A 86 23.74 15.32 5.65
C PHE A 86 22.85 15.33 4.41
N LEU A 87 23.37 15.41 3.18
CA LEU A 87 22.56 15.32 1.96
C LEU A 87 22.57 13.92 1.36
N ASP A 88 21.58 13.61 0.52
CA ASP A 88 21.68 12.49 -0.40
C ASP A 88 22.67 12.81 -1.55
N SER A 89 23.21 11.79 -2.21
CA SER A 89 24.22 11.96 -3.26
C SER A 89 23.73 12.82 -4.43
N THR A 90 22.44 12.71 -4.79
CA THR A 90 21.84 13.48 -5.89
C THR A 90 21.70 14.95 -5.50
N SER A 91 21.24 15.23 -4.28
CA SER A 91 21.16 16.61 -3.77
C SER A 91 22.55 17.22 -3.57
N PHE A 92 23.53 16.44 -3.12
CA PHE A 92 24.91 16.88 -3.00
C PHE A 92 25.49 17.32 -4.35
N ILE A 93 25.38 16.48 -5.38
CA ILE A 93 25.88 16.73 -6.75
C ILE A 93 25.15 17.93 -7.38
N ASN A 94 23.82 18.00 -7.23
CA ASN A 94 23.00 19.07 -7.83
C ASN A 94 23.03 20.38 -7.02
N ASN A 95 23.85 20.48 -5.97
CA ASN A 95 23.95 21.65 -5.11
C ASN A 95 22.62 22.06 -4.47
N ASN A 96 21.76 21.08 -4.18
CA ASN A 96 20.50 21.26 -3.47
C ASN A 96 20.73 21.08 -1.97
N SER A 97 20.68 22.16 -1.19
CA SER A 97 21.06 22.15 0.23
C SER A 97 19.89 21.94 1.20
N PHE A 98 18.72 21.51 0.72
CA PHE A 98 17.53 21.36 1.56
C PHE A 98 17.38 19.96 2.16
N ILE A 99 17.08 19.91 3.46
CA ILE A 99 16.68 18.70 4.17
C ILE A 99 15.37 18.90 4.93
N THR A 100 14.76 17.79 5.33
CA THR A 100 13.63 17.80 6.26
C THR A 100 14.03 18.45 7.58
N CYS A 101 13.27 19.46 7.99
CA CYS A 101 13.42 20.07 9.30
C CYS A 101 12.85 19.09 10.33
N SER A 102 13.64 18.74 11.35
CA SER A 102 13.22 17.88 12.44
C SER A 102 13.36 18.60 13.78
N GLU A 103 12.49 18.26 14.71
CA GLU A 103 12.34 18.94 16.01
C GLU A 103 12.21 17.94 17.16
N GLY A 104 12.40 18.44 18.37
CA GLY A 104 12.36 17.62 19.57
C GLY A 104 13.60 16.72 19.72
N LYS A 105 13.46 15.72 20.60
CA LYS A 105 14.51 14.78 20.96
C LYS A 105 14.59 13.62 19.97
N TYR A 106 15.79 13.11 19.77
CA TYR A 106 16.00 11.82 19.14
C TYR A 106 15.46 10.70 20.06
N ILE A 107 14.72 9.76 19.48
CA ILE A 107 14.13 8.64 20.19
C ILE A 107 14.50 7.32 19.50
N THR A 108 14.68 6.27 20.29
CA THR A 108 14.73 4.90 19.78
C THR A 108 13.31 4.34 19.84
N PRO A 109 12.72 3.89 18.72
CA PRO A 109 11.39 3.30 18.75
C PRO A 109 11.39 2.01 19.57
N LYS A 110 10.29 1.73 20.27
CA LYS A 110 10.13 0.47 21.02
C LYS A 110 9.81 -0.71 20.11
N GLU A 111 9.12 -0.43 19.01
CA GLU A 111 8.75 -1.41 18.00
C GLU A 111 9.64 -1.26 16.77
N ASN A 112 10.02 -2.38 16.19
CA ASN A 112 10.83 -2.43 14.96
C ASN A 112 9.96 -2.33 13.70
N ILE A 113 8.64 -2.40 13.83
CA ILE A 113 7.70 -2.33 12.72
C ILE A 113 6.92 -1.04 12.83
N ILE A 114 7.17 -0.13 11.90
CA ILE A 114 6.63 1.22 11.99
C ILE A 114 5.91 1.52 10.68
N ASP A 115 4.69 2.01 10.80
CA ASP A 115 3.86 2.35 9.64
C ASP A 115 4.55 3.44 8.82
N THR A 116 4.31 3.46 7.52
CA THR A 116 4.74 4.56 6.68
C THR A 116 3.58 5.20 5.95
N SER A 117 3.59 6.53 5.96
CA SER A 117 2.67 7.35 5.16
C SER A 117 3.12 7.52 3.71
N LEU A 118 4.25 6.92 3.31
CA LEU A 118 4.86 7.07 1.98
C LEU A 118 5.05 8.57 1.60
N ASN A 119 5.57 9.34 2.55
CA ASN A 119 5.78 10.80 2.41
C ASN A 119 7.23 11.15 2.05
N GLY A 120 8.15 10.20 2.19
CA GLY A 120 9.57 10.34 1.87
C GLY A 120 10.01 9.39 0.74
N HIS A 121 11.28 8.99 0.80
CA HIS A 121 11.88 8.13 -0.23
C HIS A 121 11.30 6.72 -0.27
N GLU A 122 10.70 6.26 0.83
CA GLU A 122 10.03 4.97 0.87
C GLU A 122 8.87 4.87 -0.15
N TYR A 123 8.25 6.00 -0.54
CA TYR A 123 7.31 6.03 -1.67
C TYR A 123 7.98 5.60 -2.97
N VAL A 124 9.18 6.14 -3.24
CA VAL A 124 9.96 5.84 -4.44
C VAL A 124 10.40 4.38 -4.42
N SER A 125 10.77 3.84 -3.26
CA SER A 125 11.08 2.41 -3.10
C SER A 125 9.88 1.53 -3.47
N VAL A 126 8.67 1.86 -2.99
CA VAL A 126 7.44 1.13 -3.36
C VAL A 126 7.14 1.25 -4.86
N GLN A 127 7.39 2.41 -5.49
CA GLN A 127 7.24 2.54 -6.95
C GLN A 127 8.20 1.64 -7.73
N HIS A 128 9.45 1.50 -7.27
CA HIS A 128 10.40 0.57 -7.90
C HIS A 128 9.95 -0.88 -7.74
N LEU A 129 9.45 -1.25 -6.56
CA LEU A 129 8.90 -2.58 -6.31
C LEU A 129 7.67 -2.85 -7.19
N LEU A 130 6.80 -1.85 -7.39
CA LEU A 130 5.68 -1.95 -8.32
C LEU A 130 6.16 -2.11 -9.76
N ALA A 131 7.09 -1.27 -10.23
CA ALA A 131 7.63 -1.34 -11.59
C ALA A 131 8.23 -2.73 -11.87
N HIS A 132 9.03 -3.25 -10.94
CA HIS A 132 9.57 -4.60 -11.03
C HIS A 132 8.48 -5.68 -11.06
N SER A 133 7.44 -5.55 -10.23
CA SER A 133 6.33 -6.52 -10.21
C SER A 133 5.49 -6.53 -11.49
N LEU A 134 5.53 -5.45 -12.27
CA LEU A 134 4.80 -5.29 -13.53
C LEU A 134 5.69 -5.36 -14.77
N GLU A 135 6.99 -5.63 -14.59
CA GLU A 135 7.99 -5.65 -15.66
C GLU A 135 8.06 -4.33 -16.46
N PHE A 136 7.83 -3.20 -15.78
CA PHE A 136 7.94 -1.86 -16.35
C PHE A 136 9.27 -1.20 -15.97
N PRO A 137 9.74 -0.23 -16.78
CA PRO A 137 10.92 0.54 -16.43
C PRO A 137 10.69 1.26 -15.08
N PRO A 138 11.68 1.26 -14.18
CA PRO A 138 11.58 1.98 -12.92
C PRO A 138 11.47 3.49 -13.16
N PRO A 139 10.84 4.24 -12.24
CA PRO A 139 10.70 5.69 -12.39
C PRO A 139 12.07 6.38 -12.35
N VAL A 140 12.39 7.16 -13.39
CA VAL A 140 13.66 7.93 -13.49
C VAL A 140 13.75 9.00 -12.41
N LYS A 141 12.64 9.69 -12.14
CA LYS A 141 12.43 10.54 -10.98
C LYS A 141 11.11 10.07 -10.38
N GLY A 142 11.12 9.62 -9.14
CA GLY A 142 9.89 9.25 -8.43
C GLY A 142 8.93 10.44 -8.31
N LYS A 143 7.81 10.27 -7.59
CA LYS A 143 6.87 11.39 -7.34
C LYS A 143 7.56 12.63 -6.74
N TYR A 144 8.61 12.41 -5.95
CA TYR A 144 9.44 13.47 -5.40
C TYR A 144 10.72 13.59 -6.23
N SER A 145 10.99 14.79 -6.74
CA SER A 145 12.21 15.10 -7.50
C SER A 145 13.46 15.19 -6.62
N ALA A 146 13.28 15.31 -5.31
CA ALA A 146 14.33 15.37 -4.30
C ALA A 146 14.09 14.29 -3.23
N ASN A 147 15.18 13.69 -2.75
CA ASN A 147 15.13 12.70 -1.69
C ASN A 147 15.19 13.40 -0.32
N TYR A 148 14.09 13.39 0.43
CA TYR A 148 14.00 14.02 1.75
C TYR A 148 14.19 13.06 2.92
N GLY A 149 14.65 11.84 2.62
CA GLY A 149 14.88 10.79 3.60
C GLY A 149 13.69 9.85 3.78
N ILE A 150 13.90 8.85 4.63
CA ILE A 150 12.89 7.86 5.02
C ILE A 150 12.00 8.45 6.11
N SER A 151 10.69 8.37 5.91
CA SER A 151 9.68 8.81 6.86
C SER A 151 8.81 7.65 7.37
N VAL A 152 8.49 7.69 8.66
CA VAL A 152 7.63 6.72 9.35
C VAL A 152 6.55 7.44 10.16
N LEU A 153 5.50 6.72 10.50
CA LEU A 153 4.31 7.22 11.17
C LEU A 153 4.17 6.56 12.55
N ILE A 154 4.13 7.37 13.60
CA ILE A 154 3.87 6.91 14.97
C ILE A 154 2.73 7.76 15.53
N CYS A 155 1.62 7.11 15.90
CA CYS A 155 0.43 7.78 16.45
C CYS A 155 -0.07 8.97 15.59
N GLY A 156 0.00 8.86 14.26
CA GLY A 156 -0.40 9.92 13.32
C GLY A 156 0.64 11.03 13.09
N GLU A 157 1.76 11.01 13.83
CA GLU A 157 2.86 11.95 13.67
C GLU A 157 3.96 11.39 12.76
N ILE A 158 4.55 12.27 11.95
CA ILE A 158 5.62 11.88 11.02
C ILE A 158 6.97 12.03 11.72
N PHE A 159 7.76 10.98 11.63
CA PHE A 159 9.14 10.95 12.10
C PHE A 159 10.06 10.67 10.92
N GLN A 160 11.22 11.31 10.93
CA GLN A 160 12.31 11.02 10.01
C GLN A 160 13.24 9.99 10.66
N ALA A 161 13.72 9.04 9.86
CA ALA A 161 14.66 8.03 10.30
C ALA A 161 16.11 8.49 10.16
N PHE A 162 16.92 8.16 11.16
CA PHE A 162 18.32 8.49 11.29
C PHE A 162 19.13 7.25 11.68
N GLU A 163 20.38 7.25 11.27
CA GLU A 163 21.41 6.35 11.79
C GLU A 163 22.31 7.10 12.77
N LYS A 164 22.79 6.41 13.80
CA LYS A 164 23.82 6.93 14.69
C LYS A 164 25.15 6.30 14.31
N THR A 165 26.06 7.09 13.74
CA THR A 165 27.37 6.60 13.30
C THR A 165 28.44 7.68 13.50
N THR A 166 29.69 7.33 13.25
CA THR A 166 30.81 8.28 13.29
C THR A 166 30.88 9.08 11.99
N TRP A 167 31.43 10.29 12.06
CA TRP A 167 31.72 11.08 10.86
C TRP A 167 32.58 10.31 9.86
N GLN A 168 33.60 9.59 10.33
CA GLN A 168 34.47 8.78 9.47
C GLN A 168 33.68 7.73 8.65
N GLN A 169 32.82 6.97 9.32
CA GLN A 169 32.01 5.94 8.66
C GLN A 169 31.02 6.57 7.67
N ARG A 170 30.35 7.66 8.07
CA ARG A 170 29.41 8.37 7.20
C ARG A 170 30.08 8.95 5.96
N ILE A 171 31.23 9.61 6.10
CA ILE A 171 32.02 10.13 4.98
C ILE A 171 32.37 8.99 4.03
N SER A 172 32.88 7.87 4.56
CA SER A 172 33.24 6.73 3.72
C SER A 172 32.05 6.18 2.95
N GLN A 173 30.88 6.06 3.58
CA GLN A 173 29.66 5.59 2.91
C GLN A 173 29.19 6.54 1.81
N GLN A 174 29.26 7.85 2.05
CA GLN A 174 28.83 8.86 1.08
C GLN A 174 29.78 8.94 -0.12
N LEU A 175 31.08 8.84 0.10
CA LEU A 175 32.08 8.82 -0.97
C LEU A 175 31.89 7.63 -1.92
N MET A 176 31.48 6.47 -1.40
CA MET A 176 31.20 5.28 -2.23
C MET A 176 29.98 5.46 -3.16
N LYS A 177 29.12 6.44 -2.89
CA LYS A 177 27.93 6.76 -3.71
C LYS A 177 28.22 7.82 -4.78
N LEU A 178 29.40 8.45 -4.76
CA LEU A 178 29.78 9.51 -5.69
C LEU A 178 30.60 8.95 -6.87
N PRO A 179 30.61 9.64 -8.02
CA PRO A 179 31.53 9.33 -9.12
C PRO A 179 32.98 9.38 -8.65
N GLU A 180 33.81 8.42 -9.10
CA GLU A 180 35.20 8.25 -8.64
C GLU A 180 36.03 9.54 -8.68
N PRO A 181 36.04 10.35 -9.77
CA PRO A 181 36.83 11.59 -9.82
C PRO A 181 36.45 12.59 -8.74
N LEU A 182 35.14 12.77 -8.53
CA LEU A 182 34.60 13.69 -7.51
C LEU A 182 34.92 13.17 -6.11
N SER A 183 34.85 11.85 -5.90
CA SER A 183 35.17 11.24 -4.62
C SER A 183 36.62 11.47 -4.21
N GLN A 184 37.57 11.39 -5.16
CA GLN A 184 38.99 11.60 -4.91
C GLN A 184 39.31 13.05 -4.58
N GLU A 185 38.72 13.98 -5.31
CA GLU A 185 38.84 15.42 -5.04
C GLU A 185 38.37 15.74 -3.61
N ILE A 186 37.20 15.23 -3.23
CA ILE A 186 36.64 15.44 -1.89
C ILE A 186 37.54 14.81 -0.82
N ARG A 187 38.08 13.60 -1.03
CA ARG A 187 39.02 12.97 -0.08
C ARG A 187 40.23 13.86 0.19
N GLN A 188 40.78 14.50 -0.85
CA GLN A 188 41.90 15.42 -0.69
C GLN A 188 41.50 16.66 0.12
N LEU A 189 40.34 17.26 -0.20
CA LEU A 189 39.81 18.43 0.52
C LEU A 189 39.51 18.15 2.00
N LEU A 190 39.14 16.91 2.34
CA LEU A 190 38.81 16.50 3.70
C LEU A 190 40.01 15.91 4.49
N SER A 191 41.21 15.88 3.91
CA SER A 191 42.41 15.29 4.55
C SER A 191 42.86 16.00 5.84
N GLY A 192 42.47 17.26 6.03
CA GLY A 192 42.81 18.08 7.20
C GLY A 192 41.85 17.97 8.39
N ILE A 193 40.83 17.11 8.35
CA ILE A 193 39.86 16.98 9.44
C ILE A 193 40.55 16.37 10.68
N SER A 194 40.34 17.00 11.84
CA SER A 194 40.89 16.48 13.10
C SER A 194 40.40 15.06 13.42
N PRO A 195 41.25 14.17 13.95
CA PRO A 195 40.84 12.82 14.35
C PRO A 195 39.69 12.82 15.36
N GLN A 196 39.68 13.77 16.30
CA GLN A 196 38.62 13.90 17.30
C GLN A 196 37.24 14.12 16.66
N HIS A 197 37.17 14.92 15.59
CA HIS A 197 35.93 15.13 14.85
C HIS A 197 35.50 13.88 14.07
N LEU A 198 36.46 13.16 13.46
CA LEU A 198 36.18 11.94 12.71
C LEU A 198 35.58 10.81 13.57
N TYR A 199 36.03 10.67 14.82
CA TYR A 199 35.53 9.67 15.75
C TYR A 199 34.28 10.12 16.53
N ALA A 200 33.88 11.38 16.44
CA ALA A 200 32.64 11.85 17.06
C ALA A 200 31.43 11.16 16.42
N GLN A 201 30.46 10.77 17.27
CA GLN A 201 29.19 10.20 16.82
C GLN A 201 28.17 11.30 16.58
N GLU A 202 27.38 11.15 15.52
CA GLU A 202 26.28 12.05 15.19
C GLU A 202 25.10 11.26 14.58
N TYR A 203 23.93 11.90 14.53
CA TYR A 203 22.73 11.35 13.90
C TYR A 203 22.58 11.86 12.46
N PHE A 204 22.75 10.97 11.49
CA PHE A 204 22.62 11.31 10.07
C PHE A 204 21.30 10.80 9.48
N PRO A 205 20.62 11.58 8.63
CA PRO A 205 19.40 11.13 7.97
C PRO A 205 19.62 9.89 7.10
N LEU A 206 18.66 8.97 7.16
CA LEU A 206 18.57 7.84 6.24
C LEU A 206 17.85 8.26 4.97
N TYR A 207 18.55 8.14 3.84
CA TYR A 207 18.04 8.46 2.50
C TYR A 207 17.60 7.24 1.71
N ASP A 208 18.15 6.07 2.04
CA ASP A 208 17.80 4.79 1.47
C ASP A 208 17.27 3.88 2.57
N LEU A 209 16.41 2.93 2.21
CA LEU A 209 16.04 1.87 3.14
C LEU A 209 17.29 1.06 3.51
N PRO A 210 17.52 0.76 4.80
CA PRO A 210 18.58 -0.14 5.21
C PRO A 210 18.48 -1.50 4.48
N PRO A 211 19.60 -2.16 4.14
CA PRO A 211 19.59 -3.43 3.41
C PRO A 211 18.84 -4.57 4.12
N ASP A 212 18.74 -4.48 5.44
CA ASP A 212 18.06 -5.43 6.32
C ASP A 212 16.62 -5.00 6.67
N ALA A 213 16.13 -3.89 6.12
CA ALA A 213 14.76 -3.44 6.27
C ALA A 213 13.86 -3.94 5.12
N CYS A 214 12.60 -4.22 5.41
CA CYS A 214 11.64 -4.63 4.37
C CYS A 214 10.22 -4.11 4.65
N PHE A 215 9.41 -4.04 3.59
CA PHE A 215 7.99 -3.70 3.72
C PHE A 215 7.18 -4.90 4.18
N VAL A 216 6.31 -4.65 5.15
CA VAL A 216 5.40 -5.63 5.75
C VAL A 216 3.99 -5.03 5.84
N ILE A 217 3.00 -5.88 6.07
CA ILE A 217 1.59 -5.52 6.21
C ILE A 217 1.12 -5.93 7.60
N ARG A 218 0.60 -4.99 8.38
CA ARG A 218 -0.05 -5.28 9.67
C ARG A 218 -1.35 -6.04 9.44
N ARG A 219 -1.75 -6.88 10.40
CA ARG A 219 -2.99 -7.69 10.31
C ARG A 219 -4.22 -6.86 9.97
N THR A 220 -4.36 -5.68 10.58
CA THR A 220 -5.47 -4.75 10.33
C THR A 220 -5.54 -4.28 8.87
N GLU A 221 -4.40 -4.11 8.22
CA GLU A 221 -4.32 -3.69 6.82
C GLU A 221 -4.54 -4.86 5.85
N LEU A 222 -4.12 -6.08 6.23
CA LEU A 222 -4.49 -7.30 5.53
C LEU A 222 -6.00 -7.51 5.54
N ASP A 223 -6.67 -7.34 6.70
CA ASP A 223 -8.12 -7.46 6.78
C ASP A 223 -8.85 -6.42 5.90
N LYS A 224 -8.31 -5.19 5.79
CA LYS A 224 -8.81 -4.18 4.85
C LYS A 224 -8.62 -4.60 3.39
N LEU A 225 -7.47 -5.18 3.05
CA LEU A 225 -7.20 -5.69 1.71
C LEU A 225 -8.20 -6.80 1.35
N LEU A 226 -8.37 -7.80 2.22
CA LEU A 226 -9.28 -8.92 2.01
C LEU A 226 -10.73 -8.47 1.85
N LYS A 227 -11.15 -7.46 2.62
CA LYS A 227 -12.48 -6.84 2.45
C LYS A 227 -12.68 -6.31 1.03
N GLN A 228 -11.68 -5.70 0.40
CA GLN A 228 -11.82 -5.18 -0.97
C GLN A 228 -12.04 -6.28 -2.02
N TYR A 229 -11.53 -7.49 -1.78
CA TYR A 229 -11.67 -8.64 -2.70
C TYR A 229 -12.88 -9.51 -2.39
N THR A 230 -13.33 -9.54 -1.14
CA THR A 230 -14.56 -10.26 -0.74
C THR A 230 -15.82 -9.41 -0.96
N SER A 231 -15.70 -8.08 -0.97
CA SER A 231 -16.80 -7.14 -1.24
C SER A 231 -16.89 -6.70 -2.70
N ALA A 232 -16.27 -7.44 -3.64
CA ALA A 232 -16.60 -7.26 -5.06
C ALA A 232 -18.12 -7.28 -5.19
N PRO A 233 -18.75 -6.29 -5.87
CA PRO A 233 -20.17 -6.34 -6.09
C PRO A 233 -20.40 -7.61 -6.90
N VAL A 234 -20.98 -8.63 -6.28
CA VAL A 234 -21.60 -9.70 -7.02
C VAL A 234 -22.50 -8.96 -8.00
N SER A 235 -22.17 -9.06 -9.29
CA SER A 235 -23.05 -8.55 -10.32
C SER A 235 -24.34 -9.35 -10.18
N THR A 236 -25.26 -8.88 -9.34
CA THR A 236 -26.67 -9.30 -9.28
C THR A 236 -27.38 -9.03 -10.61
N ARG A 237 -26.67 -8.40 -11.55
CA ARG A 237 -27.12 -8.18 -12.92
C ARG A 237 -27.17 -9.51 -13.66
N THR A 238 -28.34 -10.12 -13.63
CA THR A 238 -28.76 -11.16 -14.56
C THR A 238 -28.38 -10.78 -15.99
N SER A 239 -27.81 -11.73 -16.73
CA SER A 239 -27.47 -11.52 -18.14
C SER A 239 -28.76 -11.27 -18.93
N SER A 240 -28.68 -10.53 -20.04
CA SER A 240 -29.88 -10.25 -20.86
C SER A 240 -30.54 -11.52 -21.39
N ALA A 241 -29.76 -12.57 -21.62
CA ALA A 241 -30.27 -13.87 -22.06
C ALA A 241 -31.04 -14.58 -20.93
N LEU A 242 -30.50 -14.56 -19.71
CA LEU A 242 -31.14 -15.19 -18.56
C LEU A 242 -32.39 -14.44 -18.11
N ALA A 243 -32.38 -13.11 -18.19
CA ALA A 243 -33.57 -12.28 -17.99
C ALA A 243 -34.68 -12.61 -19.00
N ARG A 244 -34.34 -12.80 -20.29
CA ARG A 244 -35.31 -13.22 -21.33
C ARG A 244 -35.85 -14.63 -21.08
N LEU A 245 -35.00 -15.58 -20.69
CA LEU A 245 -35.43 -16.93 -20.33
C LEU A 245 -36.36 -16.91 -19.12
N PHE A 246 -36.03 -16.14 -18.09
CA PHE A 246 -36.88 -15.95 -16.90
C PHE A 246 -38.23 -15.34 -17.26
N TRP A 247 -38.24 -14.30 -18.10
CA TRP A 247 -39.49 -13.70 -18.60
C TRP A 247 -40.32 -14.71 -19.40
N LEU A 248 -39.71 -15.48 -20.31
CA LEU A 248 -40.38 -16.53 -21.08
C LEU A 248 -40.98 -17.60 -20.17
N ALA A 249 -40.25 -18.04 -19.15
CA ALA A 249 -40.74 -19.02 -18.17
C ALA A 249 -41.99 -18.50 -17.44
N CYS A 250 -41.99 -17.22 -17.03
CA CYS A 250 -43.17 -16.60 -16.43
C CYS A 250 -44.32 -16.44 -17.45
N TRP A 251 -44.00 -16.07 -18.69
CA TRP A 251 -44.98 -15.84 -19.74
C TRP A 251 -45.67 -17.13 -20.16
N HIS A 252 -44.96 -18.25 -20.27
CA HIS A 252 -45.55 -19.52 -20.68
C HIS A 252 -46.26 -20.28 -19.54
N ASN A 253 -46.13 -19.84 -18.29
CA ASN A 253 -46.82 -20.44 -17.15
C ASN A 253 -48.19 -19.79 -16.92
N GLU A 254 -49.27 -20.54 -17.17
CA GLU A 254 -50.65 -20.03 -17.08
C GLU A 254 -51.03 -19.52 -15.69
N SER A 255 -50.49 -20.12 -14.63
CA SER A 255 -50.82 -19.80 -13.24
C SER A 255 -50.25 -18.46 -12.78
N ILE A 256 -49.11 -18.04 -13.34
CA ILE A 256 -48.38 -16.84 -12.90
C ILE A 256 -48.26 -15.75 -13.98
N ARG A 257 -48.68 -16.02 -15.23
CA ARG A 257 -48.61 -15.05 -16.35
C ARG A 257 -49.24 -13.70 -16.00
N SER A 258 -50.40 -13.70 -15.36
CA SER A 258 -51.13 -12.48 -14.96
C SER A 258 -50.39 -11.63 -13.92
N LEU A 259 -49.40 -12.23 -13.23
CA LEU A 259 -48.63 -11.59 -12.16
C LEU A 259 -47.33 -10.93 -12.66
N ILE A 260 -46.97 -11.07 -13.94
CA ILE A 260 -45.76 -10.46 -14.53
C ILE A 260 -45.75 -8.93 -14.33
N GLY A 261 -46.92 -8.28 -14.38
CA GLY A 261 -47.08 -6.84 -14.10
C GLY A 261 -47.03 -6.47 -12.61
N HIS A 262 -46.97 -7.45 -11.71
CA HIS A 262 -46.95 -7.28 -10.26
C HIS A 262 -45.84 -8.11 -9.59
N PRO A 263 -44.55 -7.74 -9.78
CA PRO A 263 -43.40 -8.54 -9.33
C PRO A 263 -43.39 -8.88 -7.84
N TYR A 264 -43.97 -8.03 -6.98
CA TYR A 264 -44.08 -8.28 -5.54
C TYR A 264 -44.99 -9.48 -5.20
N LYS A 265 -45.95 -9.84 -6.08
CA LYS A 265 -46.80 -11.03 -5.91
C LYS A 265 -46.12 -12.31 -6.37
N LEU A 266 -45.09 -12.20 -7.21
CA LEU A 266 -44.31 -13.34 -7.69
C LEU A 266 -43.25 -13.78 -6.68
N LEU A 267 -42.72 -12.85 -5.88
CA LEU A 267 -41.72 -13.13 -4.85
C LEU A 267 -42.08 -14.33 -3.93
N PRO A 268 -43.23 -14.35 -3.24
CA PRO A 268 -43.56 -15.46 -2.34
C PRO A 268 -43.72 -16.80 -3.06
N ILE A 269 -44.12 -16.79 -4.33
CA ILE A 269 -44.25 -18.01 -5.15
C ILE A 269 -42.87 -18.59 -5.44
N PHE A 270 -41.92 -17.76 -5.86
CA PHE A 270 -40.56 -18.19 -6.14
C PHE A 270 -39.81 -18.60 -4.87
N GLU A 271 -40.02 -17.91 -3.75
CA GLU A 271 -39.46 -18.31 -2.46
C GLU A 271 -39.98 -19.67 -2.01
N GLN A 272 -41.28 -19.93 -2.20
CA GLN A 272 -41.87 -21.23 -1.90
C GLN A 272 -41.28 -22.34 -2.79
N TRP A 273 -41.23 -22.13 -4.12
CA TRP A 273 -40.65 -23.11 -5.04
C TRP A 273 -39.17 -23.36 -4.77
N ALA A 274 -38.41 -22.31 -4.45
CA ALA A 274 -37.01 -22.43 -4.07
C ALA A 274 -36.85 -23.24 -2.78
N SER A 275 -37.70 -23.00 -1.77
CA SER A 275 -37.69 -23.75 -0.52
C SER A 275 -38.03 -25.22 -0.70
N GLU A 276 -38.96 -25.56 -1.59
CA GLU A 276 -39.34 -26.95 -1.90
C GLU A 276 -38.17 -27.74 -2.53
N GLU A 277 -37.31 -27.05 -3.30
CA GLU A 277 -36.11 -27.61 -3.93
C GLU A 277 -34.83 -27.47 -3.07
N GLY A 278 -34.95 -26.98 -1.82
CA GLY A 278 -33.83 -26.83 -0.89
C GLY A 278 -32.88 -25.67 -1.20
N ILE A 279 -33.29 -24.71 -2.04
CA ILE A 279 -32.55 -23.48 -2.33
C ILE A 279 -32.77 -22.49 -1.17
N THR A 280 -31.68 -22.03 -0.56
CA THR A 280 -31.70 -21.16 0.64
C THR A 280 -31.30 -19.70 0.35
N ASP A 281 -31.19 -19.35 -0.92
CA ASP A 281 -30.84 -17.99 -1.35
C ASP A 281 -31.99 -17.01 -1.06
N ASN A 282 -31.64 -15.80 -0.64
CA ASN A 282 -32.61 -14.72 -0.42
C ASN A 282 -33.02 -14.08 -1.76
N PHE A 283 -34.31 -14.11 -2.10
CA PHE A 283 -34.86 -13.43 -3.26
C PHE A 283 -35.23 -11.99 -2.92
N SER A 284 -35.15 -11.08 -3.90
CA SER A 284 -35.66 -9.71 -3.73
C SER A 284 -36.65 -9.35 -4.83
N ALA A 285 -37.72 -8.66 -4.45
CA ALA A 285 -38.75 -8.20 -5.37
C ALA A 285 -38.17 -7.26 -6.45
N GLU A 286 -37.17 -6.46 -6.08
CA GLU A 286 -36.46 -5.55 -6.97
C GLU A 286 -35.66 -6.32 -8.03
N THR A 287 -35.02 -7.43 -7.66
CA THR A 287 -34.27 -8.29 -8.60
C THR A 287 -35.22 -8.96 -9.60
N ILE A 288 -36.37 -9.46 -9.13
CA ILE A 288 -37.40 -10.07 -9.98
C ILE A 288 -37.96 -9.04 -10.95
N LYS A 289 -38.31 -7.84 -10.47
CA LYS A 289 -38.79 -6.74 -11.31
C LYS A 289 -37.79 -6.37 -12.40
N ALA A 290 -36.53 -6.14 -12.02
CA ALA A 290 -35.48 -5.76 -12.95
C ALA A 290 -35.21 -6.85 -14.00
N ALA A 291 -35.29 -8.13 -13.63
CA ALA A 291 -35.16 -9.24 -14.55
C ALA A 291 -36.33 -9.31 -15.55
N LEU A 292 -37.58 -9.11 -15.10
CA LEU A 292 -38.77 -9.12 -15.96
C LEU A 292 -38.80 -7.95 -16.93
N GLU A 293 -38.54 -6.73 -16.47
CA GLU A 293 -38.51 -5.52 -17.32
C GLU A 293 -37.46 -5.64 -18.42
N ARG A 294 -36.30 -6.19 -18.09
CA ARG A 294 -35.19 -6.40 -19.02
C ARG A 294 -35.41 -7.57 -19.98
N GLY A 295 -36.05 -8.63 -19.49
CA GLY A 295 -36.34 -9.84 -20.25
C GLY A 295 -37.51 -9.67 -21.23
N SER A 296 -38.38 -8.71 -20.97
CA SER A 296 -39.53 -8.41 -21.81
C SER A 296 -39.08 -8.04 -23.24
N PRO A 297 -39.63 -8.69 -24.28
CA PRO A 297 -39.44 -8.28 -25.67
C PRO A 297 -40.18 -6.98 -25.99
N PHE A 298 -41.05 -6.52 -25.09
CA PHE A 298 -41.84 -5.30 -25.22
C PHE A 298 -41.21 -4.20 -24.36
N THR A 299 -40.19 -3.52 -24.89
CA THR A 299 -39.64 -2.32 -24.23
C THR A 299 -40.38 -1.05 -24.70
N ASN A 300 -40.97 -0.33 -23.75
CA ASN A 300 -41.49 1.05 -23.85
C ASN A 300 -42.73 1.32 -24.72
N ALA A 301 -43.84 0.62 -24.45
CA ALA A 301 -45.19 1.15 -24.73
C ALA A 301 -45.99 1.04 -23.42
N HIS A 302 -46.71 2.10 -23.04
CA HIS A 302 -47.40 2.30 -21.75
C HIS A 302 -46.57 2.96 -20.63
N ARG A 303 -46.03 4.14 -20.94
CA ARG A 303 -46.36 5.32 -20.12
C ARG A 303 -47.49 6.07 -20.81
N GLN A 304 -48.72 5.77 -20.41
CA GLN A 304 -49.90 6.63 -20.37
C GLN A 304 -50.94 5.92 -19.52
#